data_AF-A0A7C7UA82-F1
#
_entry.id   AF-A0A7C7UA82-F1
#
_cell.length_a   1.000
_cell.length_b   1.000
_cell.length_c   1.000
_cell.angle_alpha   90.00
_cell.angle_beta   90.00
_cell.angle_gamma   90.00
#
_symmetry.space_group_name_H-M   'P 1'
#
loop_
_entity.id
_entity.type
_entity.pdbx_description
1 polymer ?
#
loop_
_entity_poly.entity_id
_entity_poly.type
_entity_poly.pdbx_seq_one_letter_code
_entity_poly.pdbx_strand_id
1 'polypeptide(L)'
;EGRGTAPCIGLGAIHLRRRDSQAVIAVLTADHFIAETARFRQVLAAAAQVAEEGRLVTLGITPSSPSTGFGYIKQGESLGMVEGFPVFRAERFAEKPSLETALHMVESGEYSWNSGMFIWRVDRILEEFQRQMPEFYVQLAEIEATLGTPGYEATLNRVWPQVVRQTIDYGVMEGAQDVAVIPVDIGWSDVGSWASLSELLPADEGGNTIVGPHVGIDTRNTLVFGEKRLIATIGLEGMVIVDTEDALLVCPREREQEVRAIVRRLEEDGRGEWL
;
A
#
# COMPACT_ATOMS: atom_id res chain seq x y z
N GLU A 1 -1.04 15.05 -13.01
CA GLU A 1 0.30 14.53 -12.63
C GLU A 1 0.26 13.93 -11.23
N GLY A 2 0.98 12.82 -11.02
CA GLY A 2 1.10 12.19 -9.70
C GLY A 2 2.05 12.98 -8.77
N ARG A 3 1.58 13.30 -7.57
CA ARG A 3 2.34 14.06 -6.55
C ARG A 3 2.62 13.24 -5.27
N GLY A 4 2.33 11.94 -5.28
CA GLY A 4 2.48 11.07 -4.11
C GLY A 4 1.24 11.02 -3.22
N THR A 5 1.31 10.20 -2.17
CA THR A 5 0.13 9.89 -1.32
C THR A 5 -0.27 11.04 -0.42
N ALA A 6 0.67 11.82 0.13
CA ALA A 6 0.33 12.98 0.97
C ALA A 6 -0.52 14.02 0.22
N PRO A 7 -0.11 14.49 -0.98
CA PRO A 7 -0.95 15.40 -1.76
C PRO A 7 -2.32 14.85 -2.13
N CYS A 8 -2.39 13.57 -2.53
CA CYS A 8 -3.64 12.91 -2.87
C CYS A 8 -4.63 12.92 -1.69
N ILE A 9 -4.14 12.54 -0.50
CA ILE A 9 -4.92 12.52 0.74
C ILE A 9 -5.35 13.94 1.12
N GLY A 10 -4.46 14.92 1.06
CA GLY A 10 -4.79 16.31 1.37
C GLY A 10 -5.88 16.89 0.47
N LEU A 11 -5.81 16.61 -0.84
CA LEU A 11 -6.85 16.99 -1.79
C LEU A 11 -8.18 16.30 -1.44
N GLY A 12 -8.17 14.99 -1.17
CA GLY A 12 -9.36 14.26 -0.72
C GLY A 12 -9.96 14.82 0.57
N ALA A 13 -9.11 15.18 1.54
CA ALA A 13 -9.53 15.71 2.83
C ALA A 13 -10.27 17.05 2.70
N ILE A 14 -9.79 18.00 1.87
CA ILE A 14 -10.50 19.28 1.67
C ILE A 14 -11.86 19.11 0.96
N HIS A 15 -11.98 18.13 0.06
CA HIS A 15 -13.27 17.77 -0.57
C HIS A 15 -14.26 17.22 0.45
N LEU A 16 -13.78 16.37 1.36
CA LEU A 16 -14.61 15.78 2.42
C LEU A 16 -14.95 16.80 3.51
N ARG A 17 -14.03 17.70 3.86
CA ARG A 17 -14.24 18.77 4.84
C ARG A 17 -15.46 19.62 4.55
N ARG A 18 -15.73 19.89 3.27
CA ARG A 18 -16.91 20.65 2.85
C ARG A 18 -18.23 19.93 3.12
N ARG A 19 -18.22 18.60 3.13
CA ARG A 19 -19.41 17.77 3.42
C ARG A 19 -19.57 17.59 4.92
N ASP A 20 -18.48 17.27 5.60
CA ASP A 20 -18.41 17.07 7.04
C ASP A 20 -16.94 17.24 7.48
N SER A 21 -16.69 18.21 8.37
CA SER A 21 -15.36 18.54 8.87
C SER A 21 -14.80 17.52 9.87
N GLN A 22 -15.64 16.64 10.39
CA GLN A 22 -15.28 15.60 11.36
C GLN A 22 -15.44 14.19 10.77
N ALA A 23 -15.74 14.07 9.47
CA ALA A 23 -15.88 12.77 8.82
C ALA A 23 -14.60 11.94 8.99
N VAL A 24 -14.78 10.66 9.28
CA VAL A 24 -13.70 9.67 9.23
C VAL A 24 -13.46 9.26 7.78
N ILE A 25 -12.20 9.27 7.38
CA ILE A 25 -11.73 8.85 6.07
C ILE A 25 -10.92 7.56 6.25
N ALA A 26 -11.21 6.56 5.43
CA ALA A 26 -10.32 5.42 5.22
C ALA A 26 -9.54 5.62 3.91
N VAL A 27 -8.21 5.66 4.02
CA VAL A 27 -7.27 5.72 2.90
C VAL A 27 -6.75 4.32 2.65
N LEU A 28 -7.12 3.77 1.50
CA LEU A 28 -6.80 2.42 1.08
C LEU A 28 -6.01 2.47 -0.23
N THR A 29 -5.06 1.57 -0.39
CA THR A 29 -4.35 1.36 -1.65
C THR A 29 -5.17 0.46 -2.57
N ALA A 30 -5.11 0.69 -3.87
CA ALA A 30 -5.96 0.01 -4.86
C ALA A 30 -5.38 -1.33 -5.34
N ASP A 31 -4.12 -1.58 -5.03
CA ASP A 31 -3.27 -2.65 -5.54
C ASP A 31 -2.95 -3.72 -4.48
N HIS A 32 -3.53 -3.63 -3.27
CA HIS A 32 -3.38 -4.67 -2.25
C HIS A 32 -4.40 -5.80 -2.43
N PHE A 33 -3.97 -7.03 -2.13
CA PHE A 33 -4.83 -8.19 -1.98
C PHE A 33 -5.22 -8.39 -0.52
N ILE A 34 -6.49 -8.72 -0.29
CA ILE A 34 -7.06 -8.99 1.03
C ILE A 34 -7.95 -10.23 0.90
N ALA A 35 -7.50 -11.36 1.47
CA ALA A 35 -8.27 -12.60 1.44
C ALA A 35 -9.53 -12.52 2.31
N GLU A 36 -9.39 -12.03 3.55
CA GLU A 36 -10.44 -12.07 4.58
C GLU A 36 -11.29 -10.79 4.58
N THR A 37 -12.03 -10.55 3.48
CA THR A 37 -12.76 -9.28 3.29
C THR A 37 -13.81 -8.98 4.36
N ALA A 38 -14.39 -10.00 5.01
CA ALA A 38 -15.34 -9.79 6.12
C ALA A 38 -14.62 -9.23 7.35
N ARG A 39 -13.49 -9.83 7.73
CA ARG A 39 -12.64 -9.38 8.83
C ARG A 39 -12.05 -8.00 8.55
N PHE A 40 -11.68 -7.72 7.31
CA PHE A 40 -11.23 -6.40 6.89
C PHE A 40 -12.28 -5.30 7.13
N ARG A 41 -13.55 -5.55 6.80
CA ARG A 41 -14.63 -4.58 7.09
C ARG A 41 -14.84 -4.38 8.59
N GLN A 42 -14.71 -5.44 9.39
CA GLN A 42 -14.82 -5.36 10.85
C GLN A 42 -13.69 -4.51 11.45
N VAL A 43 -12.44 -4.72 11.02
CA VAL A 43 -11.31 -3.93 11.53
C VAL A 43 -11.38 -2.47 11.06
N LEU A 44 -11.90 -2.20 9.87
CA LEU A 44 -12.16 -0.81 9.42
C LEU A 44 -13.21 -0.11 10.29
N ALA A 45 -14.27 -0.81 10.70
CA ALA A 45 -15.27 -0.26 11.62
C ALA A 45 -14.66 0.04 13.00
N ALA A 46 -13.81 -0.87 13.52
CA ALA A 46 -13.07 -0.66 14.75
C ALA A 46 -12.12 0.55 14.64
N ALA A 47 -11.36 0.63 13.56
CA ALA A 47 -10.45 1.74 13.29
C ALA A 47 -11.19 3.08 13.18
N ALA A 48 -12.40 3.08 12.61
CA ALA A 48 -13.22 4.28 12.53
C ALA A 48 -13.63 4.77 13.92
N GLN A 49 -14.05 3.89 14.84
CA GLN A 49 -14.36 4.27 16.23
C GLN A 49 -13.13 4.86 16.94
N VAL A 50 -11.95 4.26 16.76
CA VAL A 50 -10.70 4.80 17.33
C VAL A 50 -10.35 6.17 16.74
N ALA A 51 -10.58 6.36 15.44
CA ALA A 51 -10.35 7.62 14.75
C ALA A 51 -11.33 8.72 15.20
N GLU A 52 -12.58 8.39 15.52
CA GLU A 52 -13.58 9.34 16.05
C GLU A 52 -13.09 10.01 17.35
N GLU A 53 -12.29 9.31 18.16
CA GLU A 53 -11.62 9.85 19.35
C GLU A 53 -10.46 10.81 19.04
N GLY A 54 -10.18 11.08 17.76
CA GLY A 54 -9.18 12.05 17.29
C GLY A 54 -7.79 11.46 17.01
N ARG A 55 -7.65 10.13 17.01
CA ARG A 55 -6.37 9.46 16.71
C ARG A 55 -6.18 9.27 15.21
N LEU A 56 -4.91 9.23 14.79
CA LEU A 56 -4.53 8.76 13.46
C LEU A 56 -4.32 7.25 13.54
N VAL A 57 -5.11 6.46 12.83
CA VAL A 57 -5.10 5.00 12.93
C VAL A 57 -4.43 4.40 11.70
N THR A 58 -3.60 3.39 11.92
CA THR A 58 -3.06 2.54 10.84
C THR A 58 -3.33 1.07 11.15
N LEU A 59 -3.53 0.27 10.10
CA LEU A 59 -3.67 -1.18 10.24
C LEU A 59 -2.27 -1.79 10.15
N GLY A 60 -1.86 -2.48 11.22
CA GLY A 60 -0.59 -3.20 11.25
C GLY A 60 -0.79 -4.64 10.79
N ILE A 61 -0.09 -5.11 9.77
CA ILE A 61 -0.16 -6.53 9.38
C ILE A 61 0.80 -7.33 10.25
N THR A 62 0.33 -8.44 10.81
CA THR A 62 1.21 -9.35 11.55
C THR A 62 2.31 -9.88 10.63
N PRO A 63 3.60 -9.65 10.93
CA PRO A 63 4.67 -10.11 10.08
C PRO A 63 4.72 -11.65 10.05
N SER A 64 4.71 -12.23 8.86
CA SER A 64 4.93 -13.67 8.67
C SER A 64 6.38 -14.01 8.34
N SER A 65 7.20 -13.00 8.04
CA SER A 65 8.61 -13.15 7.66
C SER A 65 9.41 -11.86 7.97
N PRO A 66 10.75 -11.91 8.02
CA PRO A 66 11.59 -10.73 8.24
C PRO A 66 11.80 -9.93 6.93
N SER A 67 10.72 -9.45 6.32
CA SER A 67 10.78 -8.67 5.08
C SER A 67 11.57 -7.37 5.28
N THR A 68 12.49 -7.07 4.37
CA THR A 68 13.22 -5.78 4.30
C THR A 68 12.54 -4.78 3.36
N GLY A 69 11.49 -5.21 2.65
CA GLY A 69 10.74 -4.39 1.70
C GLY A 69 9.66 -3.53 2.35
N PHE A 70 9.24 -3.87 3.57
CA PHE A 70 8.15 -3.22 4.28
C PHE A 70 8.65 -2.26 5.37
N GLY A 71 7.83 -1.26 5.67
CA GLY A 71 7.92 -0.51 6.91
C GLY A 71 7.38 -1.33 8.09
N TYR A 72 7.91 -1.10 9.28
CA TYR A 72 7.47 -1.72 10.53
C TYR A 72 6.99 -0.65 11.51
N ILE A 73 6.01 -1.03 12.32
CA ILE A 73 5.39 -0.21 13.35
C ILE A 73 5.58 -0.94 14.68
N LYS A 74 6.30 -0.33 15.61
CA LYS A 74 6.42 -0.85 16.97
C LYS A 74 5.15 -0.54 17.75
N GLN A 75 4.52 -1.58 18.28
CA GLN A 75 3.39 -1.48 19.20
C GLN A 75 3.92 -1.00 20.56
N GLY A 76 3.32 0.08 21.07
CA GLY A 76 3.59 0.61 22.40
C GLY A 76 2.53 0.18 23.41
N GLU A 77 2.11 1.11 24.25
CA GLU A 77 1.08 0.87 25.25
C GLU A 77 -0.26 0.44 24.62
N SER A 78 -0.91 -0.55 25.25
CA SER A 78 -2.26 -0.97 24.93
C SER A 78 -3.26 0.15 25.25
N LEU A 79 -4.01 0.59 24.23
CA LEU A 79 -5.12 1.53 24.33
C LEU A 79 -6.46 0.83 24.58
N GLY A 80 -6.48 -0.50 24.62
CA GLY A 80 -7.66 -1.32 24.92
C GLY A 80 -8.10 -2.19 23.75
N MET A 81 -9.38 -2.58 23.76
CA MET A 81 -10.00 -3.42 22.73
C MET A 81 -11.19 -2.68 22.14
N VAL A 82 -11.30 -2.64 20.81
CA VAL A 82 -12.43 -2.04 20.09
C VAL A 82 -12.96 -3.07 19.10
N GLU A 83 -14.25 -3.39 19.19
CA GLU A 83 -14.90 -4.42 18.35
C GLU A 83 -14.14 -5.77 18.32
N GLY A 84 -13.48 -6.12 19.43
CA GLY A 84 -12.68 -7.35 19.54
C GLY A 84 -11.26 -7.28 18.95
N PHE A 85 -10.82 -6.12 18.45
CA PHE A 85 -9.46 -5.88 17.99
C PHE A 85 -8.64 -5.13 19.05
N PRO A 86 -7.40 -5.57 19.35
CA PRO A 86 -6.53 -4.82 20.23
C PRO A 86 -6.05 -3.54 19.54
N VAL A 87 -5.95 -2.46 20.31
CA VAL A 87 -5.48 -1.16 19.83
C VAL A 87 -4.27 -0.78 20.65
N PHE A 88 -3.18 -0.40 19.97
CA PHE A 88 -1.95 0.03 20.62
C PHE A 88 -1.60 1.45 20.18
N ARG A 89 -0.87 2.18 21.02
CA ARG A 89 -0.16 3.39 20.58
C ARG A 89 0.95 2.96 19.63
N ALA A 90 1.11 3.63 18.48
CA ALA A 90 2.29 3.43 17.65
C ALA A 90 3.48 4.13 18.31
N GLU A 91 4.47 3.36 18.79
CA GLU A 91 5.64 3.91 19.48
C GLU A 91 6.67 4.44 18.48
N ARG A 92 6.88 3.71 17.38
CA ARG A 92 7.90 4.05 16.39
C ARG A 92 7.59 3.43 15.03
N PHE A 93 7.86 4.19 13.98
CA PHE A 93 7.93 3.69 12.61
C PHE A 93 9.39 3.43 12.22
N ALA A 94 9.62 2.32 11.51
CA ALA A 94 10.92 1.94 10.98
C ALA A 94 10.77 1.52 9.51
N GLU A 95 11.26 2.34 8.60
CA GLU A 95 11.13 2.07 7.16
C GLU A 95 12.28 1.17 6.66
N LYS A 96 11.92 0.05 6.02
CA LYS A 96 12.83 -0.85 5.30
C LYS A 96 14.11 -1.20 6.07
N PRO A 97 13.98 -1.88 7.22
CA PRO A 97 15.12 -2.24 8.06
C PRO A 97 16.08 -3.22 7.34
N SER A 98 17.30 -3.35 7.89
CA SER A 98 18.20 -4.44 7.48
C SER A 98 17.60 -5.81 7.83
N LEU A 99 18.02 -6.87 7.15
CA LEU A 99 17.51 -8.23 7.41
C LEU A 99 17.71 -8.65 8.88
N GLU A 100 18.87 -8.35 9.46
CA GLU A 100 19.15 -8.60 10.88
C GLU A 100 18.18 -7.87 11.81
N THR A 101 17.88 -6.60 11.49
CA THR A 101 16.90 -5.82 12.27
C THR A 101 15.49 -6.37 12.09
N ALA A 102 15.10 -6.74 10.87
CA ALA A 102 13.79 -7.32 10.57
C ALA A 102 13.58 -8.64 11.32
N LEU A 103 14.61 -9.51 11.38
CA LEU A 103 14.57 -10.74 12.17
C LEU A 103 14.24 -10.45 13.63
N HIS A 104 14.97 -9.54 14.27
CA HIS A 104 14.71 -9.16 15.66
C HIS A 104 13.32 -8.55 15.87
N MET A 105 12.84 -7.73 14.93
CA MET A 105 11.50 -7.14 15.00
C MET A 105 10.39 -8.19 14.93
N VAL A 106 10.54 -9.21 14.08
CA VAL A 106 9.58 -10.30 13.97
C VAL A 106 9.63 -11.20 15.20
N GLU A 107 10.84 -11.55 15.67
CA GLU A 107 11.05 -12.40 16.84
C GLU A 107 10.50 -11.78 18.14
N SER A 108 10.50 -10.45 18.28
CA SER A 108 9.96 -9.81 19.47
C SER A 108 8.43 -9.91 19.57
N GLY A 109 7.73 -10.05 18.45
CA GLY A 109 6.26 -10.02 18.38
C GLY A 109 5.65 -8.64 18.66
N GLU A 110 6.47 -7.61 18.88
CA GLU A 110 6.03 -6.24 19.20
C GLU A 110 5.85 -5.37 17.95
N TYR A 111 6.16 -5.89 16.76
CA TYR A 111 6.10 -5.14 15.53
C TYR A 111 5.02 -5.65 14.58
N SER A 112 4.46 -4.72 13.81
CA SER A 112 3.58 -5.00 12.68
C SER A 112 4.12 -4.36 11.41
N TRP A 113 3.90 -4.97 10.26
CA TRP A 113 4.16 -4.30 8.99
C TRP A 113 3.20 -3.12 8.81
N ASN A 114 3.73 -2.01 8.29
CA ASN A 114 2.93 -0.89 7.86
C ASN A 114 2.19 -1.28 6.58
N SER A 115 0.86 -1.39 6.67
CA SER A 115 0.02 -1.74 5.52
C SER A 115 -0.17 -0.61 4.52
N GLY A 116 0.27 0.62 4.83
CA GLY A 116 -0.06 1.81 4.04
C GLY A 116 -1.55 2.18 4.04
N MET A 117 -2.36 1.51 4.87
CA MET A 117 -3.77 1.84 5.09
C MET A 117 -3.90 2.73 6.33
N PHE A 118 -4.67 3.80 6.19
CA PHE A 118 -4.82 4.80 7.25
C PHE A 118 -6.28 5.21 7.45
N ILE A 119 -6.65 5.46 8.69
CA ILE A 119 -8.02 5.84 9.08
C ILE A 119 -7.93 7.00 10.08
N TRP A 120 -8.57 8.12 9.77
CA TRP A 120 -8.55 9.33 10.63
C TRP A 120 -9.71 10.25 10.31
N ARG A 121 -10.00 11.20 11.21
CA ARG A 121 -10.88 12.31 10.88
C ARG A 121 -10.21 13.33 9.95
N VAL A 122 -11.02 13.99 9.13
CA VAL A 122 -10.61 15.06 8.22
C VAL A 122 -9.85 16.18 8.93
N ASP A 123 -10.35 16.66 10.06
CA ASP A 123 -9.73 17.74 10.82
C ASP A 123 -8.33 17.35 11.32
N ARG A 124 -8.18 16.14 11.88
CA ARG A 124 -6.92 15.65 12.44
C ARG A 124 -5.83 15.56 11.39
N ILE A 125 -6.12 15.02 10.21
CA ILE A 125 -5.11 14.94 9.15
C ILE A 125 -4.73 16.31 8.58
N LEU A 126 -5.68 17.26 8.53
CA LEU A 126 -5.40 18.63 8.07
C LEU A 126 -4.58 19.42 9.10
N GLU A 127 -4.80 19.20 10.40
CA GLU A 127 -3.93 19.75 11.46
C GLU A 127 -2.49 19.24 11.32
N GLU A 128 -2.32 17.94 11.01
CA GLU A 128 -1.00 17.38 10.75
C GLU A 128 -0.34 17.96 9.50
N PHE A 129 -1.08 18.15 8.40
CA PHE A 129 -0.56 18.88 7.24
C PHE A 129 -0.20 20.33 7.58
N GLN A 130 -1.00 21.04 8.37
CA GLN A 130 -0.69 22.40 8.80
C GLN A 130 0.64 22.45 9.58
N ARG A 131 0.87 21.47 10.45
CA ARG A 131 2.05 21.41 11.32
C ARG A 131 3.30 20.94 10.59
N GLN A 132 3.18 19.95 9.71
CA GLN A 132 4.32 19.25 9.11
C GLN A 132 4.59 19.67 7.67
N MET A 133 3.56 20.11 6.95
CA MET A 133 3.63 20.52 5.54
C MET A 133 2.93 21.88 5.33
N PRO A 134 3.34 22.95 6.04
CA PRO A 134 2.60 24.22 6.07
C PRO A 134 2.43 24.87 4.69
N GLU A 135 3.43 24.77 3.82
CA GLU A 135 3.33 25.27 2.44
C GLU A 135 2.24 24.55 1.64
N PHE A 136 2.19 23.22 1.76
CA PHE A 136 1.16 22.41 1.13
C PHE A 136 -0.22 22.70 1.73
N TYR A 137 -0.32 22.92 3.05
CA TYR A 137 -1.57 23.32 3.69
C TYR A 137 -2.12 24.65 3.15
N VAL A 138 -1.25 25.64 2.89
CA VAL A 138 -1.66 26.90 2.25
C VAL A 138 -2.14 26.68 0.82
N GLN A 139 -1.44 25.85 0.04
CA GLN A 139 -1.86 25.48 -1.31
C GLN A 139 -3.22 24.76 -1.31
N LEU A 140 -3.47 23.86 -0.35
CA LEU A 140 -4.76 23.22 -0.17
C LEU A 140 -5.87 24.23 0.15
N ALA A 141 -5.62 25.19 1.04
CA ALA A 141 -6.60 26.22 1.39
C ALA A 141 -6.97 27.09 0.17
N GLU A 142 -6.01 27.41 -0.71
CA GLU A 142 -6.28 28.12 -1.96
C GLU A 142 -7.18 27.32 -2.91
N ILE A 143 -6.88 26.02 -3.07
CA ILE A 143 -7.71 25.12 -3.88
C ILE A 143 -9.12 25.03 -3.29
N GLU A 144 -9.21 24.83 -1.98
CA GLU A 144 -10.46 24.66 -1.24
C GLU A 144 -11.40 25.86 -1.37
N ALA A 145 -10.86 27.07 -1.33
CA ALA A 145 -11.62 28.32 -1.47
C ALA A 145 -12.40 28.40 -2.79
N THR A 146 -12.00 27.62 -3.80
CA THR A 146 -12.65 27.58 -5.12
C THR A 146 -13.48 26.32 -5.36
N LEU A 147 -13.55 25.39 -4.39
CA LEU A 147 -14.30 24.14 -4.55
C LEU A 147 -15.76 24.40 -4.93
N GLY A 148 -16.28 23.63 -5.89
CA GLY A 148 -17.65 23.72 -6.39
C GLY A 148 -18.02 25.08 -7.01
N THR A 149 -17.02 25.89 -7.35
CA THR A 149 -17.18 27.07 -8.20
C THR A 149 -16.63 26.77 -9.61
N PRO A 150 -17.00 27.54 -10.64
CA PRO A 150 -16.40 27.42 -11.97
C PRO A 150 -14.88 27.64 -11.99
N GLY A 151 -14.31 28.29 -10.96
CA GLY A 151 -12.87 28.55 -10.85
C GLY A 151 -12.04 27.38 -10.34
N TYR A 152 -12.67 26.29 -9.88
CA TYR A 152 -11.98 25.17 -9.26
C TYR A 152 -10.88 24.57 -10.14
N GLU A 153 -11.21 24.20 -11.39
CA GLU A 153 -10.25 23.57 -12.29
C GLU A 153 -9.08 24.49 -12.64
N ALA A 154 -9.35 25.79 -12.85
CA ALA A 154 -8.33 26.77 -13.16
C ALA A 154 -7.35 26.96 -11.98
N THR A 155 -7.87 27.02 -10.74
CA THR A 155 -7.05 27.09 -9.53
C THR A 155 -6.25 25.81 -9.33
N LEU A 156 -6.88 24.65 -9.44
CA LEU A 156 -6.20 23.36 -9.29
C LEU A 156 -5.07 23.21 -10.32
N ASN A 157 -5.31 23.50 -11.59
CA ASN A 157 -4.30 23.40 -12.64
C ASN A 157 -3.13 24.39 -12.46
N ARG A 158 -3.37 25.53 -11.80
CA ARG A 158 -2.33 26.50 -11.48
C ARG A 158 -1.52 26.12 -10.23
N VAL A 159 -2.18 25.61 -9.19
CA VAL A 159 -1.56 25.33 -7.89
C VAL A 159 -0.91 23.94 -7.86
N TRP A 160 -1.58 22.91 -8.37
CA TRP A 160 -1.15 21.51 -8.28
C TRP A 160 0.26 21.26 -8.84
N PRO A 161 0.70 21.88 -9.94
CA PRO A 161 2.07 21.70 -10.44
C PRO A 161 3.16 22.17 -9.48
N GLN A 162 2.82 23.03 -8.53
CA GLN A 162 3.73 23.60 -7.53
C GLN A 162 3.78 22.77 -6.23
N VAL A 163 2.90 21.77 -6.09
CA VAL A 163 2.86 20.90 -4.90
C VAL A 163 4.08 19.97 -4.94
N VAL A 164 4.85 19.94 -3.86
CA VAL A 164 6.02 19.05 -3.74
C VAL A 164 5.57 17.59 -3.72
N ARG A 165 6.28 16.73 -4.46
CA ARG A 165 6.00 15.29 -4.46
C ARG A 165 6.38 14.70 -3.10
N GLN A 166 5.42 14.09 -2.40
CA GLN A 166 5.63 13.60 -1.03
C GLN A 166 4.74 12.39 -0.71
N THR A 167 5.25 11.43 0.06
CA THR A 167 4.43 10.34 0.61
C THR A 167 3.86 10.71 1.97
N ILE A 168 2.75 10.08 2.35
CA ILE A 168 2.11 10.31 3.65
C ILE A 168 2.96 9.81 4.82
N ASP A 169 3.70 8.73 4.63
CA ASP A 169 4.57 8.16 5.66
C ASP A 169 5.63 9.17 6.11
N TYR A 170 6.36 9.74 5.14
CA TYR A 170 7.38 10.77 5.39
C TYR A 170 6.79 12.16 5.68
N GLY A 171 5.71 12.54 5.00
CA GLY A 171 5.14 13.88 5.10
C GLY A 171 4.35 14.12 6.40
N VAL A 172 3.80 13.04 6.98
CA VAL A 172 2.96 13.10 8.17
C VAL A 172 3.31 12.02 9.19
N MET A 173 3.32 10.73 8.83
CA MET A 173 3.30 9.66 9.83
C MET A 173 4.57 9.60 10.71
N GLU A 174 5.75 9.90 10.17
CA GLU A 174 7.00 9.91 10.97
C GLU A 174 6.99 10.93 12.11
N GLY A 175 6.32 12.07 11.92
CA GLY A 175 6.22 13.13 12.92
C GLY A 175 4.84 13.23 13.58
N ALA A 176 3.87 12.41 13.19
CA ALA A 176 2.47 12.52 13.61
C ALA A 176 2.29 12.30 15.12
N GLN A 177 1.31 12.99 15.69
CA GLN A 177 0.93 12.84 17.09
C GLN A 177 -0.28 11.92 17.24
N ASP A 178 -0.34 11.22 18.37
CA ASP A 178 -1.48 10.35 18.76
C ASP A 178 -1.87 9.32 17.70
N VAL A 179 -0.86 8.61 17.22
CA VAL A 179 -1.02 7.51 16.27
C VAL A 179 -1.36 6.21 17.01
N ALA A 180 -2.38 5.51 16.53
CA ALA A 180 -2.77 4.18 16.98
C ALA A 180 -2.53 3.14 15.88
N VAL A 181 -2.16 1.93 16.28
CA VAL A 181 -2.02 0.76 15.40
C VAL A 181 -2.97 -0.33 15.86
N ILE A 182 -3.70 -0.89 14.90
CA ILE A 182 -4.54 -2.08 15.11
C ILE A 182 -3.88 -3.25 14.39
N PRO A 183 -3.19 -4.16 15.10
CA PRO A 183 -2.61 -5.34 14.48
C PRO A 183 -3.72 -6.28 14.02
N VAL A 184 -3.61 -6.76 12.78
CA VAL A 184 -4.62 -7.60 12.17
C VAL A 184 -3.99 -8.57 11.16
N ASP A 185 -4.51 -9.79 11.16
CA ASP A 185 -4.35 -10.73 10.06
C ASP A 185 -5.64 -10.73 9.22
N ILE A 186 -5.51 -10.36 7.96
CA ILE A 186 -6.59 -10.33 6.96
C ILE A 186 -6.20 -11.07 5.67
N GLY A 187 -5.14 -11.89 5.71
CA GLY A 187 -4.53 -12.46 4.50
C GLY A 187 -4.10 -11.37 3.51
N TRP A 188 -3.41 -10.34 4.03
CA TRP A 188 -2.96 -9.19 3.26
C TRP A 188 -1.70 -9.51 2.45
N SER A 189 -1.63 -8.95 1.24
CA SER A 189 -0.41 -8.86 0.44
C SER A 189 -0.40 -7.55 -0.33
N ASP A 190 0.77 -6.93 -0.48
CA ASP A 190 0.95 -5.73 -1.29
C ASP A 190 0.96 -6.01 -2.80
N VAL A 191 0.93 -7.29 -3.21
CA VAL A 191 0.99 -7.77 -4.61
C VAL A 191 2.12 -7.07 -5.39
N GLY A 192 3.19 -6.69 -4.68
CA GLY A 192 4.28 -5.88 -5.26
C GLY A 192 5.21 -6.68 -6.17
N SER A 193 5.00 -8.00 -6.28
CA SER A 193 5.86 -8.92 -7.02
C SER A 193 5.12 -10.15 -7.54
N TRP A 194 5.72 -10.80 -8.54
CA TRP A 194 5.20 -12.05 -9.09
C TRP A 194 5.29 -13.20 -8.07
N ALA A 195 6.31 -13.21 -7.20
CA ALA A 195 6.40 -14.15 -6.09
C ALA A 195 5.24 -13.94 -5.11
N SER A 196 4.93 -12.69 -4.75
CA SER A 196 3.78 -12.37 -3.90
C SER A 196 2.48 -12.90 -4.52
N LEU A 197 2.28 -12.72 -5.83
CA LEU A 197 1.12 -13.28 -6.52
C LEU A 197 1.07 -14.81 -6.45
N SER A 198 2.22 -15.48 -6.61
CA SER A 198 2.28 -16.94 -6.56
C SER A 198 1.94 -17.54 -5.20
N GLU A 199 2.22 -16.81 -4.10
CA GLU A 199 1.87 -17.21 -2.73
C GLU A 199 0.37 -17.09 -2.43
N LEU A 200 -0.33 -16.22 -3.18
CA LEU A 200 -1.78 -16.00 -3.01
C LEU A 200 -2.64 -17.02 -3.75
N LEU A 201 -2.05 -17.76 -4.67
CA LEU A 201 -2.73 -18.66 -5.56
C LEU A 201 -2.39 -20.11 -5.21
N PRO A 202 -3.34 -21.05 -5.36
CA PRO A 202 -3.08 -22.45 -5.07
C PRO A 202 -2.02 -23.00 -6.02
N ALA A 203 -1.03 -23.68 -5.44
CA ALA A 203 -0.02 -24.41 -6.20
C ALA A 203 -0.48 -25.85 -6.48
N ASP A 204 -0.03 -26.43 -7.59
CA ASP A 204 -0.19 -27.84 -7.90
C ASP A 204 0.82 -28.73 -7.12
N GLU A 205 0.78 -30.05 -7.34
CA GLU A 205 1.72 -31.00 -6.71
C GLU A 205 3.19 -30.75 -7.07
N GLY A 206 3.46 -30.07 -8.18
CA GLY A 206 4.80 -29.66 -8.63
C GLY A 206 5.26 -28.33 -8.06
N GLY A 207 4.44 -27.66 -7.23
CA GLY A 207 4.69 -26.32 -6.71
C GLY A 207 4.46 -25.23 -7.75
N ASN A 208 3.79 -25.52 -8.86
CA ASN A 208 3.50 -24.53 -9.89
C ASN A 208 2.24 -23.75 -9.54
N THR A 209 2.29 -22.44 -9.77
CA THR A 209 1.11 -21.58 -9.71
C THR A 209 0.68 -21.29 -11.13
N ILE A 210 -0.53 -21.71 -11.51
CA ILE A 210 -1.01 -21.60 -12.89
C ILE A 210 -2.30 -20.78 -12.93
N VAL A 211 -2.26 -19.68 -13.68
CA VAL A 211 -3.42 -18.88 -14.06
C VAL A 211 -3.50 -18.88 -15.57
N GLY A 212 -4.50 -19.55 -16.12
CA GLY A 212 -4.73 -19.62 -17.57
C GLY A 212 -4.47 -20.97 -18.22
N PRO A 213 -4.52 -21.03 -19.56
CA PRO A 213 -4.29 -22.26 -20.30
C PRO A 213 -2.81 -22.64 -20.27
N HIS A 214 -2.49 -23.78 -19.64
CA HIS A 214 -1.11 -24.29 -19.53
C HIS A 214 -1.03 -25.79 -19.78
N VAL A 215 0.10 -26.23 -20.35
CA VAL A 215 0.51 -27.63 -20.42
C VAL A 215 1.99 -27.75 -20.07
N GLY A 216 2.30 -28.55 -19.05
CA GLY A 216 3.67 -28.73 -18.55
C GLY A 216 4.14 -30.18 -18.62
N ILE A 217 5.40 -30.38 -19.00
CA ILE A 217 6.14 -31.64 -18.79
C ILE A 217 7.36 -31.30 -17.94
N ASP A 218 7.57 -32.01 -16.84
CA ASP A 218 8.68 -31.77 -15.91
C ASP A 218 8.85 -30.29 -15.52
N THR A 219 7.72 -29.61 -15.24
CA THR A 219 7.70 -28.20 -14.80
C THR A 219 7.46 -28.14 -13.31
N ARG A 220 8.32 -27.42 -12.58
CA ARG A 220 8.28 -27.34 -11.11
C ARG A 220 8.49 -25.91 -10.61
N ASN A 221 7.91 -25.58 -9.45
CA ASN A 221 8.11 -24.31 -8.75
C ASN A 221 7.98 -23.06 -9.64
N THR A 222 7.14 -23.12 -10.68
CA THR A 222 7.04 -22.11 -11.73
C THR A 222 5.71 -21.37 -11.65
N LEU A 223 5.74 -20.05 -11.75
CA LEU A 223 4.54 -19.23 -11.96
C LEU A 223 4.27 -19.12 -13.46
N VAL A 224 3.08 -19.53 -13.88
CA VAL A 224 2.55 -19.33 -15.22
C VAL A 224 1.30 -18.48 -15.12
N PHE A 225 1.33 -17.31 -15.73
CA PHE A 225 0.20 -16.39 -15.80
C PHE A 225 -0.08 -16.04 -17.26
N GLY A 226 -1.30 -16.28 -17.73
CA GLY A 226 -1.73 -15.86 -19.06
C GLY A 226 -3.23 -15.96 -19.21
N GLU A 227 -3.83 -15.09 -20.02
CA GLU A 227 -5.30 -15.07 -20.14
C GLU A 227 -5.81 -15.80 -21.39
N LYS A 228 -5.07 -15.71 -22.50
CA LYS A 228 -5.59 -16.07 -23.83
C LYS A 228 -4.83 -17.23 -24.48
N ARG A 229 -3.49 -17.21 -24.48
CA ARG A 229 -2.68 -18.19 -25.21
C ARG A 229 -2.40 -19.43 -24.35
N LEU A 230 -2.24 -20.58 -24.99
CA LEU A 230 -1.72 -21.78 -24.34
C LEU A 230 -0.22 -21.61 -24.10
N ILE A 231 0.19 -21.69 -22.84
CA ILE A 231 1.60 -21.69 -22.44
C ILE A 231 2.05 -23.14 -22.26
N ALA A 232 3.03 -23.57 -23.06
CA ALA A 232 3.60 -24.91 -22.97
C ALA A 232 5.02 -24.85 -22.38
N THR A 233 5.29 -25.66 -21.35
CA THR A 233 6.60 -25.70 -20.66
C THR A 233 7.15 -27.12 -20.62
N ILE A 234 8.47 -27.26 -20.80
CA ILE A 234 9.16 -28.55 -20.73
C ILE A 234 10.47 -28.35 -19.95
N GLY A 235 10.63 -29.08 -18.84
CA GLY A 235 11.87 -29.08 -18.05
C GLY A 235 12.19 -27.75 -17.35
N LEU A 236 11.18 -26.90 -17.10
CA LEU A 236 11.38 -25.61 -16.43
C LEU A 236 11.25 -25.75 -14.93
N GLU A 237 12.16 -25.09 -14.20
CA GLU A 237 12.11 -25.03 -12.74
C GLU A 237 12.37 -23.60 -12.28
N GLY A 238 11.56 -23.12 -11.33
CA GLY A 238 11.79 -21.83 -10.68
C GLY A 238 11.63 -20.62 -11.62
N MET A 239 10.74 -20.70 -12.60
CA MET A 239 10.52 -19.63 -13.58
C MET A 239 9.28 -18.79 -13.27
N VAL A 240 9.24 -17.58 -13.80
CA VAL A 240 8.06 -16.71 -13.89
C VAL A 240 7.80 -16.48 -15.38
N ILE A 241 6.60 -16.85 -15.82
CA ILE A 241 6.11 -16.68 -17.19
C ILE A 241 4.81 -15.91 -17.12
N VAL A 242 4.78 -14.72 -17.71
CA VAL A 242 3.61 -13.84 -17.73
C VAL A 242 3.32 -13.41 -19.16
N ASP A 243 2.22 -13.88 -19.73
CA ASP A 243 1.71 -13.53 -21.06
C ASP A 243 0.50 -12.60 -20.90
N THR A 244 0.72 -11.30 -21.14
CA THR A 244 -0.35 -10.30 -21.27
C THR A 244 -0.73 -10.12 -22.75
N GLU A 245 -1.69 -9.24 -23.02
CA GLU A 245 -2.13 -8.98 -24.40
C GLU A 245 -1.01 -8.40 -25.28
N ASP A 246 -0.16 -7.58 -24.68
CA ASP A 246 0.90 -6.80 -25.29
C ASP A 246 2.30 -7.39 -25.06
N ALA A 247 2.58 -7.98 -23.90
CA ALA A 247 3.94 -8.40 -23.56
C ALA A 247 4.02 -9.84 -23.03
N LEU A 248 5.21 -10.43 -23.19
CA LEU A 248 5.59 -11.70 -22.57
C LEU A 248 6.83 -11.46 -21.70
N LEU A 249 6.72 -11.72 -20.41
CA LEU A 249 7.84 -11.78 -19.48
C LEU A 249 8.20 -13.24 -19.20
N VAL A 250 9.49 -13.56 -19.33
CA VAL A 250 10.05 -14.84 -18.89
C VAL A 250 11.34 -14.56 -18.12
N CYS A 251 11.37 -14.93 -16.84
CA CYS A 251 12.56 -14.77 -16.02
C CYS A 251 12.66 -15.84 -14.93
N PRO A 252 13.84 -16.08 -14.37
CA PRO A 252 13.97 -16.81 -13.12
C PRO A 252 13.22 -16.08 -12.01
N ARG A 253 12.50 -16.83 -11.17
CA ARG A 253 11.75 -16.31 -10.02
C ARG A 253 12.61 -15.46 -9.08
N GLU A 254 13.86 -15.86 -8.87
CA GLU A 254 14.82 -15.11 -8.03
C GLU A 254 15.19 -13.73 -8.57
N ARG A 255 14.95 -13.45 -9.86
CA ARG A 255 15.29 -12.19 -10.55
C ARG A 255 14.07 -11.36 -10.94
N GLU A 256 12.86 -11.76 -10.54
CA GLU A 256 11.62 -11.10 -10.97
C GLU A 256 11.56 -9.60 -10.63
N GLN A 257 12.22 -9.17 -9.54
CA GLN A 257 12.30 -7.77 -9.12
C GLN A 257 13.05 -6.89 -10.13
N GLU A 258 13.89 -7.48 -10.97
CA GLU A 258 14.59 -6.79 -12.05
C GLU A 258 13.67 -6.37 -13.20
N VAL A 259 12.38 -6.72 -13.19
CA VAL A 259 11.39 -6.22 -14.17
C VAL A 259 11.38 -4.68 -14.23
N ARG A 260 11.66 -3.99 -13.13
CA ARG A 260 11.80 -2.53 -13.08
C ARG A 260 12.93 -2.01 -13.98
N ALA A 261 13.99 -2.79 -14.16
CA ALA A 261 15.08 -2.44 -15.08
C ALA A 261 14.62 -2.53 -16.54
N ILE A 262 13.76 -3.51 -16.88
CA ILE A 262 13.15 -3.60 -18.22
C ILE A 262 12.24 -2.40 -18.48
N VAL A 263 11.39 -2.02 -17.52
CA VAL A 263 10.53 -0.83 -17.61
C VAL A 263 11.35 0.43 -17.92
N ARG A 264 12.41 0.70 -17.13
CA ARG A 264 13.30 1.84 -17.38
C ARG A 264 13.95 1.79 -18.77
N ARG A 265 14.34 0.60 -19.22
CA ARG A 265 14.96 0.43 -20.53
C ARG A 265 13.98 0.71 -21.67
N LEU A 266 12.72 0.32 -21.53
CA LEU A 266 11.65 0.64 -22.49
C LEU A 266 11.38 2.15 -22.54
N GLU A 267 11.36 2.83 -21.39
CA GLU A 267 11.25 4.30 -21.32
C GLU A 267 12.40 4.99 -22.05
N GLU A 268 13.65 4.58 -21.79
CA GLU A 268 14.86 5.13 -22.43
C GLU A 268 14.88 4.92 -23.94
N ASP A 269 14.39 3.76 -24.40
CA ASP A 269 14.33 3.40 -25.82
C ASP A 269 13.10 4.01 -26.53
N GLY A 270 12.28 4.79 -25.83
CA GLY A 270 11.09 5.44 -26.37
C GLY A 270 9.97 4.45 -26.73
N ARG A 271 9.96 3.27 -26.11
CA ARG A 271 9.03 2.16 -26.36
C ARG A 271 7.88 2.15 -25.36
N GLY A 272 7.24 3.31 -25.19
CA GLY A 272 6.17 3.52 -24.22
C GLY A 272 4.88 2.75 -24.55
N GLU A 273 4.76 2.18 -25.74
CA GLU A 273 3.63 1.33 -26.13
C GLU A 273 3.62 -0.05 -25.44
N TRP A 274 4.68 -0.40 -24.70
CA TRP A 274 4.80 -1.65 -23.92
C TRP A 274 4.97 -1.39 -22.41
N LEU A 275 4.62 -0.19 -21.95
CA LEU A 275 4.61 0.23 -20.54
C LEU A 275 3.17 0.28 -20.02
#